data_AF-A0A7Y6A5K6-F1
#
_entry.id   AF-A0A7Y6A5K6-F1
#
_cell.length_a   1.000
_cell.length_b   1.000
_cell.length_c   1.000
_cell.angle_alpha   90.00
_cell.angle_beta   90.00
_cell.angle_gamma   90.00
#
_symmetry.space_group_name_H-M   'P 1'
#
loop_
_entity.id
_entity.type
_entity.pdbx_description
1 polymer ?
#
loop_
_entity_poly.entity_id
_entity_poly.type
_entity_poly.pdbx_seq_one_letter_code
_entity_poly.pdbx_strand_id
1 'polypeptide(L)'
;MTDGHPWQARVAELIREPGDLGELVEVRTRVVFTAPTGYRSRPELGGGILLDAAPYWLQALYATTGLDVREVAAEAWFGGGYDEACEATLTLASGVSAVLSCAFGERHVAEHEFAFTRGQVRLRGFLRPAAAALPLNLAVTAEGRRHIEAFAPVHYYDTQLARITDLVTDSQAAEPQEDAWAGLTTRTAVLEALQRAAYEPRSHRSPSPPPFEAQEEPSVQHSITKPAVDQATVDALVTAVFGPGALPAPGVEATEGSYNTVLRVTLADGLETVLKVAPAPDTPQLTYEADILRTESLFFTRAAEVDGLPTPRVLSSGFERLILPSDFLFLTAVPGRPLDRLRGELSPSELAAVRRDLGRIVASLHTLHGDAFGYPQAAPSAGWRDAFAGMADAILADADRLGVELPRPTGEIRSALSRNLALLDAVETPVLVHFDLWDGNVLVAPGDDGTPRVGGVIDAERAFWGDPYADFVSLALFADIEADTDFLDGYRAVGGTAEFTPEVRRRIAMYRVYLYLIMLTEGATRGYPDEVAAGLRKWIEPFLAGDLALLTDAAA
;
A
#
# COMPACT_ATOMS: atom_id res chain seq x y z
N MET A 1 -1.34 3.75 -26.59
CA MET A 1 -1.24 5.22 -26.70
C MET A 1 -2.66 5.78 -26.73
N THR A 2 -3.00 6.75 -25.86
CA THR A 2 -4.37 7.30 -25.75
C THR A 2 -4.65 8.49 -26.65
N ASP A 3 -3.84 8.66 -27.70
CA ASP A 3 -3.96 9.80 -28.58
C ASP A 3 -5.36 9.89 -29.18
N GLY A 4 -6.00 11.06 -29.12
CA GLY A 4 -7.36 11.26 -29.61
C GLY A 4 -8.44 10.50 -28.84
N HIS A 5 -8.15 10.00 -27.63
CA HIS A 5 -9.19 9.42 -26.78
C HIS A 5 -10.09 10.54 -26.21
N PRO A 6 -11.43 10.35 -26.14
CA PRO A 6 -12.36 11.40 -25.70
C PRO A 6 -12.09 12.02 -24.33
N TRP A 7 -11.41 11.29 -23.44
CA TRP A 7 -11.03 11.79 -22.12
C TRP A 7 -10.14 13.05 -22.22
N GLN A 8 -9.28 13.14 -23.24
CA GLN A 8 -8.37 14.28 -23.41
C GLN A 8 -9.15 15.56 -23.71
N ALA A 9 -10.11 15.47 -24.65
CA ALA A 9 -10.99 16.57 -24.98
C ALA A 9 -11.86 16.98 -23.78
N ARG A 10 -12.34 16.00 -23.01
CA ARG A 10 -13.14 16.26 -21.81
C ARG A 10 -12.33 16.95 -20.72
N VAL A 11 -11.10 16.53 -20.44
CA VAL A 11 -10.24 17.20 -19.47
C VAL A 11 -9.85 18.61 -19.96
N ALA A 12 -9.58 18.79 -21.25
CA ALA A 12 -9.31 20.11 -21.82
C ALA A 12 -10.52 21.06 -21.69
N GLU A 13 -11.74 20.54 -21.85
CA GLU A 13 -12.98 21.28 -21.59
C GLU A 13 -13.09 21.67 -20.11
N LEU A 14 -12.86 20.73 -19.18
CA LEU A 14 -12.85 21.02 -17.74
C LEU A 14 -11.76 22.02 -17.32
N ILE A 15 -10.65 22.12 -18.06
CA ILE A 15 -9.63 23.13 -17.81
C ILE A 15 -10.08 24.50 -18.33
N ARG A 16 -10.74 24.55 -19.49
CA ARG A 16 -11.23 25.80 -20.12
C ARG A 16 -12.47 26.36 -19.43
N GLU A 17 -13.36 25.48 -18.99
CA GLU A 17 -14.65 25.76 -18.38
C GLU A 17 -14.74 25.03 -17.02
N PRO A 18 -13.96 25.48 -16.01
CA PRO A 18 -13.75 24.71 -14.78
C PRO A 18 -14.96 24.56 -13.87
N GLY A 19 -15.98 25.43 -14.00
CA GLY A 19 -17.16 25.39 -13.15
C GLY A 19 -16.82 25.26 -11.67
N ASP A 20 -17.27 24.17 -11.05
CA ASP A 20 -17.09 23.89 -9.62
C ASP A 20 -15.69 23.39 -9.25
N LEU A 21 -14.87 22.97 -10.21
CA LEU A 21 -13.48 22.52 -9.97
C LEU A 21 -12.55 23.70 -9.66
N GLY A 22 -12.84 24.90 -10.18
CA GLY A 22 -11.93 26.05 -10.12
C GLY A 22 -10.70 25.87 -11.01
N GLU A 23 -9.67 26.72 -10.87
CA GLU A 23 -8.52 26.69 -11.79
C GLU A 23 -7.64 25.45 -11.60
N LEU A 24 -7.07 24.93 -12.70
CA LEU A 24 -6.06 23.87 -12.65
C LEU A 24 -4.79 24.40 -11.99
N VAL A 25 -4.26 23.69 -11.01
CA VAL A 25 -3.02 24.06 -10.30
C VAL A 25 -1.89 23.09 -10.57
N GLU A 26 -2.21 21.80 -10.71
CA GLU A 26 -1.20 20.76 -10.82
C GLU A 26 -1.68 19.56 -11.65
N VAL A 27 -0.76 18.93 -12.38
CA VAL A 27 -0.98 17.63 -13.04
C VAL A 27 0.07 16.63 -12.56
N ARG A 28 -0.33 15.64 -11.78
CA ARG A 28 0.54 14.55 -11.34
C ARG A 28 0.34 13.34 -12.23
N THR A 29 1.43 12.76 -12.69
CA THR A 29 1.42 11.56 -13.53
C THR A 29 2.34 10.51 -12.93
N ARG A 30 1.81 9.30 -12.77
CA ARG A 30 2.59 8.14 -12.33
C ARG A 30 2.60 7.07 -13.40
N VAL A 31 3.79 6.67 -13.84
CA VAL A 31 3.98 5.61 -14.83
C VAL A 31 4.98 4.59 -14.30
N VAL A 32 4.51 3.39 -13.99
CA VAL A 32 5.38 2.26 -13.68
C VAL A 32 5.23 1.24 -14.79
N PHE A 33 6.33 0.91 -15.46
CA PHE A 33 6.34 -0.20 -16.41
C PHE A 33 6.96 -1.42 -15.75
N THR A 34 6.51 -2.60 -16.14
CA THR A 34 7.13 -3.84 -15.67
C THR A 34 8.61 -3.86 -16.02
N ALA A 35 9.43 -4.56 -15.22
CA ALA A 35 10.87 -4.70 -15.41
C ALA A 35 11.28 -4.77 -16.89
N PRO A 36 12.30 -3.99 -17.30
CA PRO A 36 12.57 -3.73 -18.70
C PRO A 36 13.07 -4.99 -19.39
N THR A 37 12.43 -5.35 -20.50
CA THR A 37 12.93 -6.35 -21.45
C THR A 37 13.15 -5.71 -22.81
N GLY A 38 14.08 -6.23 -23.60
CA GLY A 38 14.30 -5.79 -24.98
C GLY A 38 14.98 -4.42 -25.07
N TYR A 39 14.44 -3.50 -25.87
CA TYR A 39 15.09 -2.20 -26.13
C TYR A 39 15.15 -1.31 -24.88
N ARG A 40 14.21 -1.48 -23.94
CA ARG A 40 14.13 -0.68 -22.71
C ARG A 40 15.36 -0.82 -21.81
N SER A 41 16.02 -1.97 -21.85
CA SER A 41 17.23 -2.28 -21.07
C SER A 41 18.53 -2.06 -21.86
N ARG A 42 18.47 -1.35 -23.01
CA ARG A 42 19.59 -1.16 -23.93
C ARG A 42 19.89 0.34 -24.08
N PRO A 43 20.81 0.90 -23.27
CA PRO A 43 21.12 2.33 -23.28
C PRO A 43 21.52 2.86 -24.67
N GLU A 44 22.22 2.05 -25.46
CA GLU A 44 22.67 2.39 -26.81
C GLU A 44 21.51 2.55 -27.83
N LEU A 45 20.31 2.08 -27.47
CA LEU A 45 19.09 2.26 -28.25
C LEU A 45 18.17 3.35 -27.68
N GLY A 46 18.63 4.11 -26.66
CA GLY A 46 17.79 5.05 -25.93
C GLY A 46 16.88 4.36 -24.90
N GLY A 47 17.31 3.22 -24.35
CA GLY A 47 16.63 2.57 -23.22
C GLY A 47 16.70 3.43 -21.95
N GLY A 48 15.70 3.27 -21.07
CA GLY A 48 15.48 4.13 -19.92
C GLY A 48 13.99 4.42 -19.71
N ILE A 49 13.54 4.53 -18.46
CA ILE A 49 12.12 4.74 -18.18
C ILE A 49 11.65 6.14 -18.57
N LEU A 50 12.50 7.16 -18.46
CA LEU A 50 12.18 8.54 -18.81
C LEU A 50 11.79 8.63 -20.29
N LEU A 51 12.61 8.08 -21.18
CA LEU A 51 12.35 8.11 -22.62
C LEU A 51 11.18 7.22 -23.03
N ASP A 52 10.83 6.21 -22.24
CA ASP A 52 9.69 5.35 -22.51
C ASP A 52 8.37 5.94 -21.97
N ALA A 53 8.38 6.61 -20.82
CA ALA A 53 7.17 7.15 -20.18
C ALA A 53 6.85 8.60 -20.58
N ALA A 54 7.85 9.47 -20.67
CA ALA A 54 7.65 10.91 -20.90
C ALA A 54 6.93 11.26 -22.22
N PRO A 55 7.10 10.54 -23.35
CA PRO A 55 6.35 10.84 -24.57
C PRO A 55 4.83 10.77 -24.37
N TYR A 56 4.33 9.80 -23.59
CA TYR A 56 2.92 9.65 -23.30
C TYR A 56 2.41 10.76 -22.37
N TRP A 57 3.21 11.11 -21.36
CA TRP A 57 2.92 12.21 -20.45
C TRP A 57 2.86 13.57 -21.16
N LEU A 58 3.86 13.90 -21.98
CA LEU A 58 3.92 15.14 -22.74
C LEU A 58 2.78 15.23 -23.76
N GLN A 59 2.38 14.11 -24.35
CA GLN A 59 1.22 14.07 -25.23
C GLN A 59 -0.09 14.39 -24.48
N ALA A 60 -0.29 13.78 -23.31
CA ALA A 60 -1.45 14.06 -22.46
C ALA A 60 -1.49 15.53 -22.02
N LEU A 61 -0.35 16.07 -21.58
CA LEU A 61 -0.25 17.48 -21.20
C LEU A 61 -0.53 18.41 -22.38
N TYR A 62 0.08 18.18 -23.54
CA TYR A 62 -0.18 18.99 -24.73
C TYR A 62 -1.66 18.98 -25.12
N ALA A 63 -2.29 17.80 -25.12
CA ALA A 63 -3.70 17.66 -25.49
C ALA A 63 -4.67 18.32 -24.49
N THR A 64 -4.27 18.47 -23.22
CA THR A 64 -5.15 18.99 -22.16
C THR A 64 -4.88 20.45 -21.80
N THR A 65 -3.61 20.89 -21.84
CA THR A 65 -3.19 22.24 -21.42
C THR A 65 -2.69 23.11 -22.57
N GLY A 66 -2.43 22.54 -23.75
CA GLY A 66 -1.78 23.23 -24.87
C GLY A 66 -0.26 23.41 -24.74
N LEU A 67 0.32 22.91 -23.64
CA LEU A 67 1.73 22.88 -23.23
C LEU A 67 2.64 24.00 -23.79
N ASP A 68 2.81 25.04 -22.97
CA ASP A 68 3.86 26.07 -23.07
C ASP A 68 4.70 25.99 -21.78
N VAL A 69 5.99 25.64 -21.90
CA VAL A 69 6.86 25.30 -20.76
C VAL A 69 7.80 26.45 -20.44
N ARG A 70 7.78 26.91 -19.19
CA ARG A 70 8.65 27.95 -18.65
C ARG A 70 9.92 27.38 -18.03
N GLU A 71 9.78 26.33 -17.22
CA GLU A 71 10.89 25.73 -16.47
C GLU A 71 10.82 24.20 -16.54
N VAL A 72 11.99 23.58 -16.55
CA VAL A 72 12.18 22.14 -16.60
C VAL A 72 13.14 21.72 -15.49
N ALA A 73 12.74 20.74 -14.70
CA ALA A 73 13.60 20.06 -13.74
C ALA A 73 13.40 18.55 -13.88
N ALA A 74 14.46 17.77 -13.77
CA ALA A 74 14.36 16.32 -13.72
C ALA A 74 15.53 15.73 -12.94
N GLU A 75 15.29 14.60 -12.31
CA GLU A 75 16.27 13.77 -11.63
C GLU A 75 16.04 12.32 -12.03
N ALA A 76 17.10 11.65 -12.49
CA ALA A 76 17.05 10.25 -12.88
C ALA A 76 17.99 9.40 -12.02
N TRP A 77 17.52 8.20 -11.70
CA TRP A 77 18.28 7.18 -10.99
C TRP A 77 18.63 6.07 -11.96
N PHE A 78 19.93 5.79 -12.07
CA PHE A 78 20.46 4.87 -13.06
C PHE A 78 20.77 3.50 -12.45
N GLY A 79 20.44 2.46 -13.20
CA GLY A 79 20.82 1.08 -12.96
C GLY A 79 20.98 0.35 -14.29
N GLY A 80 21.89 -0.62 -14.37
CA GLY A 80 22.15 -1.36 -15.61
C GLY A 80 22.60 -0.52 -16.83
N GLY A 81 23.01 0.75 -16.62
CA GLY A 81 23.47 1.66 -17.67
C GLY A 81 22.39 2.57 -18.29
N TYR A 82 21.14 2.51 -17.83
CA TYR A 82 20.02 3.36 -18.23
C TYR A 82 19.30 3.89 -16.97
N ASP A 83 18.39 4.85 -17.11
CA ASP A 83 17.57 5.30 -15.97
C ASP A 83 16.47 4.29 -15.65
N GLU A 84 16.48 3.78 -14.42
CA GLU A 84 15.48 2.84 -13.90
C GLU A 84 14.30 3.56 -13.24
N ALA A 85 14.53 4.78 -12.76
CA ALA A 85 13.51 5.68 -12.23
C ALA A 85 13.85 7.13 -12.62
N CYS A 86 12.82 7.98 -12.75
CA CYS A 86 12.98 9.40 -12.97
C CYS A 86 11.78 10.19 -12.42
N GLU A 87 12.09 11.31 -11.75
CA GLU A 87 11.14 12.35 -11.43
C GLU A 87 11.39 13.57 -12.31
N ALA A 88 10.33 14.08 -12.92
CA ALA A 88 10.37 15.21 -13.84
C ALA A 88 9.29 16.22 -13.47
N THR A 89 9.64 17.50 -13.45
CA THR A 89 8.74 18.61 -13.19
C THR A 89 8.81 19.63 -14.31
N LEU A 90 7.66 20.06 -14.80
CA LEU A 90 7.49 21.17 -15.74
C LEU A 90 6.67 22.26 -15.05
N THR A 91 7.17 23.49 -15.09
CA THR A 91 6.36 24.67 -14.77
C THR A 91 5.85 25.26 -16.08
N LEU A 92 4.53 25.28 -16.28
CA LEU A 92 3.93 25.86 -17.48
C LEU A 92 3.88 27.39 -17.39
N ALA A 93 3.83 28.07 -18.54
CA ALA A 93 3.70 29.53 -18.58
C ALA A 93 2.41 30.04 -17.90
N SER A 94 1.38 29.20 -17.82
CA SER A 94 0.15 29.45 -17.07
C SER A 94 0.32 29.42 -15.55
N GLY A 95 1.46 28.94 -15.04
CA GLY A 95 1.72 28.73 -13.61
C GLY A 95 1.35 27.32 -13.10
N VAL A 96 0.78 26.46 -13.95
CA VAL A 96 0.47 25.06 -13.61
C VAL A 96 1.77 24.26 -13.46
N SER A 97 1.87 23.50 -12.38
CA SER A 97 2.94 22.51 -12.19
C SER A 97 2.54 21.17 -12.82
N ALA A 98 3.41 20.53 -13.58
CA ALA A 98 3.18 19.16 -14.05
C ALA A 98 4.33 18.27 -13.61
N VAL A 99 4.00 17.18 -12.91
CA VAL A 99 4.96 16.24 -12.33
C VAL A 99 4.78 14.86 -12.95
N LEU A 100 5.88 14.24 -13.35
CA LEU A 100 5.97 12.83 -13.74
C LEU A 100 6.86 12.11 -12.75
N SER A 101 6.32 11.07 -12.11
CA SER A 101 7.10 10.02 -11.45
C SER A 101 7.02 8.78 -12.33
N CYS A 102 8.16 8.32 -12.83
CA CYS A 102 8.23 7.13 -13.66
C CYS A 102 9.32 6.17 -13.23
N ALA A 103 9.02 4.87 -13.25
CA ALA A 103 10.01 3.85 -12.91
C ALA A 103 9.74 2.50 -13.57
N PHE A 104 10.76 1.65 -13.66
CA PHE A 104 10.55 0.22 -13.87
C PHE A 104 10.28 -0.45 -12.52
N GLY A 105 9.17 -1.17 -12.42
CA GLY A 105 8.76 -1.87 -11.22
C GLY A 105 8.06 -3.18 -11.55
N GLU A 106 7.39 -3.78 -10.58
CA GLU A 106 6.78 -5.10 -10.75
C GLU A 106 5.34 -5.04 -11.30
N ARG A 107 4.67 -3.90 -11.15
CA ARG A 107 3.29 -3.67 -11.59
C ARG A 107 3.23 -2.58 -12.63
N HIS A 108 2.41 -2.78 -13.66
CA HIS A 108 2.13 -1.73 -14.63
C HIS A 108 1.15 -0.71 -14.04
N VAL A 109 1.59 0.53 -13.87
CA VAL A 109 0.81 1.68 -13.39
C VAL A 109 0.85 2.76 -14.45
N ALA A 110 -0.30 3.37 -14.73
CA ALA A 110 -0.38 4.52 -15.63
C ALA A 110 -1.57 5.37 -15.20
N GLU A 111 -1.31 6.43 -14.45
CA GLU A 111 -2.34 7.30 -13.88
C GLU A 111 -2.02 8.78 -14.10
N HIS A 112 -3.06 9.57 -14.36
CA HIS A 112 -3.03 11.02 -14.35
C HIS A 112 -3.98 11.54 -13.26
N GLU A 113 -3.55 12.57 -12.56
CA GLU A 113 -4.33 13.33 -11.60
C GLU A 113 -4.20 14.81 -11.91
N PHE A 114 -5.32 15.43 -12.26
CA PHE A 114 -5.45 16.85 -12.52
C PHE A 114 -6.04 17.49 -11.28
N ALA A 115 -5.23 18.20 -10.52
CA ALA A 115 -5.65 18.90 -9.32
C ALA A 115 -6.08 20.34 -9.66
N PHE A 116 -7.27 20.69 -9.22
CA PHE A 116 -7.86 22.02 -9.36
C PHE A 116 -8.02 22.64 -7.96
N THR A 117 -8.14 23.96 -7.89
CA THR A 117 -8.28 24.70 -6.62
C THR A 117 -9.42 24.22 -5.72
N ARG A 118 -10.49 23.64 -6.28
CA ARG A 118 -11.68 23.16 -5.54
C ARG A 118 -12.09 21.73 -5.90
N GLY A 119 -11.21 20.97 -6.55
CA GLY A 119 -11.52 19.61 -6.95
C GLY A 119 -10.39 18.88 -7.67
N GLN A 120 -10.66 17.69 -8.17
CA GLN A 120 -9.69 16.88 -8.90
C GLN A 120 -10.35 16.00 -9.94
N VAL A 121 -9.58 15.65 -10.97
CA VAL A 121 -9.96 14.69 -12.00
C VAL A 121 -8.88 13.62 -12.09
N ARG A 122 -9.24 12.35 -11.89
CA ARG A 122 -8.31 11.22 -11.91
C ARG A 122 -8.63 10.27 -13.07
N LEU A 123 -7.59 9.86 -13.79
CA LEU A 123 -7.62 8.86 -14.84
C LEU A 123 -6.65 7.73 -14.50
N ARG A 124 -7.12 6.49 -14.47
CA ARG A 124 -6.27 5.32 -14.20
C ARG A 124 -6.24 4.36 -15.38
N GLY A 125 -5.11 3.69 -15.55
CA GLY A 125 -4.93 2.62 -16.53
C GLY A 125 -4.82 3.09 -17.99
N PHE A 126 -4.39 4.32 -18.24
CA PHE A 126 -4.38 4.89 -19.60
C PHE A 126 -3.36 4.22 -20.56
N LEU A 127 -2.41 3.42 -20.06
CA LEU A 127 -1.48 2.62 -20.86
C LEU A 127 -1.58 1.11 -20.64
N ARG A 128 -2.75 0.61 -20.20
CA ARG A 128 -2.93 -0.84 -19.96
C ARG A 128 -2.53 -1.68 -21.19
N PRO A 129 -1.63 -2.66 -21.03
CA PRO A 129 -1.17 -3.52 -22.13
C PRO A 129 -2.23 -4.60 -22.41
N ALA A 130 -3.35 -4.24 -23.03
CA ALA A 130 -4.44 -5.14 -23.35
C ALA A 130 -4.74 -5.17 -24.85
N ALA A 131 -4.89 -6.37 -25.41
CA ALA A 131 -5.34 -6.60 -26.78
C ALA A 131 -6.89 -6.65 -26.88
N ALA A 132 -7.58 -5.93 -26.00
CA ALA A 132 -9.03 -5.87 -25.94
C ALA A 132 -9.48 -4.41 -25.81
N ALA A 133 -10.73 -4.13 -26.18
CA ALA A 133 -11.32 -2.82 -25.97
C ALA A 133 -11.56 -2.62 -24.46
N LEU A 134 -10.95 -1.59 -23.89
CA LEU A 134 -11.07 -1.29 -22.46
C LEU A 134 -11.75 0.06 -22.25
N PRO A 135 -12.66 0.18 -21.28
CA PRO A 135 -13.15 1.48 -20.85
C PRO A 135 -12.05 2.23 -20.10
N LEU A 136 -11.93 3.52 -20.40
CA LEU A 136 -11.29 4.48 -19.50
C LEU A 136 -12.37 5.32 -18.85
N ASN A 137 -12.17 5.67 -17.59
CA ASN A 137 -13.11 6.46 -16.81
C ASN A 137 -12.38 7.62 -16.14
N LEU A 138 -13.00 8.79 -16.10
CA LEU A 138 -12.56 9.90 -15.27
C LEU A 138 -13.33 9.85 -13.95
N ALA A 139 -12.61 9.83 -12.83
CA ALA A 139 -13.18 10.09 -11.52
C ALA A 139 -13.07 11.59 -11.25
N VAL A 140 -14.19 12.29 -11.29
CA VAL A 140 -14.28 13.73 -11.07
C VAL A 140 -14.78 13.97 -9.65
N THR A 141 -14.07 14.80 -8.89
CA THR A 141 -14.46 15.19 -7.52
C THR A 141 -14.49 16.71 -7.43
N ALA A 142 -15.64 17.28 -7.07
CA ALA A 142 -15.82 18.71 -6.84
C ALA A 142 -16.75 18.93 -5.65
N GLU A 143 -16.43 19.89 -4.77
CA GLU A 143 -17.25 20.25 -3.60
C GLU A 143 -17.70 19.04 -2.74
N GLY A 144 -16.78 18.08 -2.55
CA GLY A 144 -17.04 16.86 -1.76
C GLY A 144 -17.92 15.81 -2.45
N ARG A 145 -18.36 16.04 -3.69
CA ARG A 145 -19.11 15.05 -4.49
C ARG A 145 -18.18 14.41 -5.50
N ARG A 146 -18.28 13.08 -5.63
CA ARG A 146 -17.54 12.30 -6.62
C ARG A 146 -18.50 11.66 -7.61
N HIS A 147 -18.21 11.80 -8.90
CA HIS A 147 -18.88 11.04 -9.97
C HIS A 147 -17.87 10.43 -10.93
N ILE A 148 -18.32 9.42 -11.67
CA ILE A 148 -17.51 8.72 -12.67
C ILE A 148 -18.06 9.06 -14.06
N GLU A 149 -17.22 9.64 -14.91
CA GLU A 149 -17.51 9.82 -16.33
C GLU A 149 -16.88 8.65 -17.09
N ALA A 150 -17.72 7.72 -17.54
CA ALA A 150 -17.28 6.54 -18.28
C ALA A 150 -17.26 6.81 -19.79
N PHE A 151 -16.19 6.38 -20.45
CA PHE A 151 -16.08 6.41 -21.90
C PHE A 151 -16.34 5.03 -22.48
N ALA A 152 -16.83 4.98 -23.73
CA ALA A 152 -16.99 3.73 -24.44
C ALA A 152 -15.65 2.97 -24.52
N PRO A 153 -15.62 1.64 -24.38
CA PRO A 153 -14.40 0.87 -24.54
C PRO A 153 -13.73 1.11 -25.90
N VAL A 154 -12.42 1.36 -25.90
CA VAL A 154 -11.64 1.62 -27.12
C VAL A 154 -10.55 0.57 -27.29
N HIS A 155 -10.37 0.08 -28.53
CA HIS A 155 -9.26 -0.81 -28.88
C HIS A 155 -8.04 0.02 -29.28
N TYR A 156 -7.15 0.31 -28.32
CA TYR A 156 -6.02 1.23 -28.52
C TYR A 156 -5.11 0.83 -29.69
N TYR A 157 -4.90 -0.46 -29.89
CA TYR A 157 -4.05 -0.96 -30.97
C TYR A 157 -4.73 -0.83 -32.33
N ASP A 158 -6.04 -1.10 -32.43
CA ASP A 158 -6.75 -1.01 -33.71
C ASP A 158 -6.88 0.45 -34.15
N THR A 159 -7.16 1.35 -33.21
CA THR A 159 -7.21 2.78 -33.50
C THR A 159 -5.85 3.32 -33.96
N GLN A 160 -4.75 2.85 -33.36
CA GLN A 160 -3.40 3.22 -33.79
C GLN A 160 -3.06 2.63 -35.17
N LEU A 161 -3.37 1.35 -35.39
CA LEU A 161 -3.11 0.69 -36.66
C LEU A 161 -3.93 1.30 -37.80
N ALA A 162 -5.20 1.64 -37.54
CA ALA A 162 -6.05 2.35 -38.48
C ALA A 162 -5.43 3.70 -38.87
N ARG A 163 -5.02 4.53 -37.91
CA ARG A 163 -4.35 5.82 -38.20
C ARG A 163 -3.08 5.66 -39.01
N ILE A 164 -2.24 4.67 -38.67
CA ILE A 164 -1.02 4.39 -39.46
C ILE A 164 -1.40 3.96 -40.87
N THR A 165 -2.43 3.13 -41.02
CA THR A 165 -2.93 2.68 -42.33
C THR A 165 -3.45 3.86 -43.14
N ASP A 166 -4.22 4.75 -42.54
CA ASP A 166 -4.75 5.96 -43.17
C ASP A 166 -3.61 6.87 -43.65
N LEU A 167 -2.61 7.12 -42.78
CA LEU A 167 -1.42 7.91 -43.11
C LEU A 167 -0.58 7.32 -44.25
N VAL A 168 -0.54 5.99 -44.38
CA VAL A 168 0.26 5.31 -45.41
C VAL A 168 -0.51 5.12 -46.72
N THR A 169 -1.83 4.99 -46.67
CA THR A 169 -2.67 4.66 -47.84
C THR A 169 -3.33 5.86 -48.50
N ASP A 170 -3.59 6.94 -47.77
CA ASP A 170 -4.18 8.16 -48.30
C ASP A 170 -3.14 9.28 -48.39
N SER A 171 -2.51 9.40 -49.57
CA SER A 171 -1.45 10.39 -49.84
C SER A 171 -1.93 11.84 -49.85
N GLN A 172 -3.24 12.11 -49.79
CA GLN A 172 -3.82 13.44 -49.61
C GLN A 172 -4.15 13.75 -48.13
N ALA A 173 -4.30 12.72 -47.28
CA ALA A 173 -4.39 12.85 -45.82
C ALA A 173 -3.02 12.75 -45.11
N ALA A 174 -1.97 12.39 -45.86
CA ALA A 174 -0.62 12.10 -45.38
C ALA A 174 0.27 13.33 -45.14
N GLU A 175 -0.19 14.56 -45.41
CA GLU A 175 0.46 15.74 -44.82
C GLU A 175 -0.15 15.95 -43.44
N PRO A 176 0.58 15.70 -42.33
CA PRO A 176 0.09 16.10 -41.03
C PRO A 176 -0.18 17.61 -41.07
N GLN A 177 -1.38 18.00 -40.65
CA GLN A 177 -1.78 19.39 -40.51
C GLN A 177 -0.67 20.17 -39.78
N GLU A 178 -0.39 21.41 -40.19
CA GLU A 178 0.72 22.23 -39.67
C GLU A 178 0.78 22.24 -38.13
N ASP A 179 -0.39 22.24 -37.48
CA ASP A 179 -0.57 22.14 -36.02
C ASP A 179 -0.08 20.82 -35.41
N ALA A 180 -0.21 19.69 -36.11
CA ALA A 180 0.26 18.38 -35.64
C ALA A 180 1.80 18.30 -35.59
N TRP A 181 2.48 18.89 -36.59
CA TRP A 181 3.93 19.01 -36.60
C TRP A 181 4.43 19.97 -35.53
N ALA A 182 3.74 21.10 -35.32
CA ALA A 182 4.08 22.04 -34.25
C ALA A 182 3.96 21.39 -32.86
N GLY A 183 2.89 20.63 -32.61
CA GLY A 183 2.70 19.89 -31.35
C GLY A 183 3.71 18.76 -31.13
N LEU A 184 4.14 18.06 -32.18
CA LEU A 184 5.22 17.09 -32.08
C LEU A 184 6.57 17.77 -31.78
N THR A 185 6.90 18.84 -32.51
CA THR A 185 8.16 19.59 -32.34
C THR A 185 8.29 20.14 -30.92
N THR A 186 7.19 20.71 -30.39
CA THR A 186 7.14 21.24 -29.02
C THR A 186 7.43 20.15 -27.99
N ARG A 187 6.74 19.02 -28.07
CA ARG A 187 6.94 17.91 -27.12
C ARG A 187 8.33 17.30 -27.22
N THR A 188 8.89 17.16 -28.43
CA THR A 188 10.25 16.68 -28.62
C THR A 188 11.27 17.61 -27.97
N ALA A 189 11.13 18.93 -28.15
CA ALA A 189 12.04 19.90 -27.52
C ALA A 189 11.99 19.85 -25.97
N VAL A 190 10.79 19.65 -25.40
CA VAL A 190 10.62 19.49 -23.95
C VAL A 190 11.22 18.16 -23.47
N LEU A 191 11.03 17.06 -24.21
CA LEU A 191 11.63 15.76 -23.89
C LEU A 191 13.16 15.84 -23.88
N GLU A 192 13.77 16.51 -24.85
CA GLU A 192 15.22 16.73 -24.87
C GLU A 192 15.70 17.59 -23.70
N ALA A 193 14.91 18.60 -23.28
CA ALA A 193 15.22 19.42 -22.12
C ALA A 193 15.16 18.61 -20.81
N LEU A 194 14.14 17.75 -20.66
CA LEU A 194 14.01 16.81 -19.55
C LEU A 194 15.18 15.84 -19.51
N GLN A 195 15.55 15.26 -20.65
CA GLN A 195 16.68 14.34 -20.75
C GLN A 195 17.99 15.02 -20.34
N ARG A 196 18.26 16.24 -20.82
CA ARG A 196 19.43 17.02 -20.40
C ARG A 196 19.42 17.28 -18.90
N ALA A 197 18.30 17.73 -18.34
CA ALA A 197 18.17 18.02 -16.92
C ALA A 197 18.39 16.77 -16.04
N ALA A 198 17.85 15.63 -16.47
CA ALA A 198 17.95 14.37 -15.74
C ALA A 198 19.36 13.75 -15.79
N TYR A 199 20.08 13.91 -16.91
CA TYR A 199 21.32 13.19 -17.17
C TYR A 199 22.59 14.04 -16.96
N GLU A 200 22.45 15.30 -16.55
CA GLU A 200 23.59 16.16 -16.19
C GLU A 200 24.30 15.67 -14.91
N PRO A 201 25.64 15.51 -14.91
CA PRO A 201 26.36 15.04 -13.74
C PRO A 201 26.41 16.11 -12.64
N ARG A 202 25.50 16.02 -11.66
CA ARG A 202 25.51 16.88 -10.46
C ARG A 202 26.36 16.27 -9.35
N SER A 203 27.21 17.09 -8.75
CA SER A 203 28.13 16.74 -7.67
C SER A 203 27.39 16.24 -6.40
N HIS A 204 27.62 14.97 -6.06
CA HIS A 204 27.58 14.39 -4.72
C HIS A 204 26.31 14.68 -3.87
N ARG A 205 25.27 13.88 -4.09
CA ARG A 205 24.41 13.35 -3.02
C ARG A 205 24.51 11.82 -3.04
N SER A 206 24.64 11.20 -1.86
CA SER A 206 24.82 9.75 -1.73
C SER A 206 23.56 8.97 -2.10
N PRO A 207 23.70 7.67 -2.42
CA PRO A 207 22.85 6.97 -3.36
C PRO A 207 21.73 6.23 -2.63
N SER A 208 20.49 6.52 -3.01
CA SER A 208 19.40 5.54 -3.12
C SER A 208 18.29 6.19 -3.93
N PRO A 209 17.64 5.47 -4.86
CA PRO A 209 16.36 5.94 -5.38
C PRO A 209 15.41 6.16 -4.20
N PRO A 210 14.43 7.09 -4.29
CA PRO A 210 13.35 7.11 -3.33
C PRO A 210 12.78 5.67 -3.25
N PRO A 211 12.53 5.13 -2.06
CA PRO A 211 11.91 3.82 -1.95
C PRO A 211 10.64 3.88 -2.78
N PHE A 212 10.54 3.01 -3.79
CA PHE A 212 9.33 2.81 -4.57
C PHE A 212 8.20 2.72 -3.56
N GLU A 213 7.26 3.67 -3.60
CA GLU A 213 6.04 3.64 -2.81
C GLU A 213 5.53 2.20 -2.85
N ALA A 214 5.51 1.55 -1.69
CA ALA A 214 4.74 0.35 -1.47
C ALA A 214 3.33 0.74 -1.91
N GLN A 215 2.94 0.34 -3.13
CA GLN A 215 1.57 0.52 -3.53
C GLN A 215 0.77 -0.36 -2.60
N GLU A 216 -0.16 0.31 -1.92
CA GLU A 216 -1.40 -0.22 -1.38
C GLU A 216 -1.68 -1.62 -1.93
N GLU A 217 -1.91 -2.57 -1.01
CA GLU A 217 -2.59 -3.80 -1.35
C GLU A 217 -3.69 -3.49 -2.38
N PRO A 218 -3.84 -4.29 -3.44
CA PRO A 218 -4.87 -4.02 -4.44
C PRO A 218 -6.18 -3.77 -3.71
N SER A 219 -6.66 -2.52 -3.70
CA SER A 219 -7.86 -2.16 -2.96
C SER A 219 -8.98 -2.94 -3.60
N VAL A 220 -9.37 -4.06 -3.00
CA VAL A 220 -10.59 -4.74 -3.38
C VAL A 220 -11.69 -3.83 -2.84
N GLN A 221 -12.20 -2.97 -3.72
CA GLN A 221 -13.33 -2.08 -3.40
C GLN A 221 -14.56 -2.85 -2.90
N HIS A 222 -14.57 -4.19 -3.02
CA HIS A 222 -15.56 -5.09 -2.46
C HIS A 222 -14.92 -6.37 -1.89
N SER A 223 -14.30 -6.30 -0.72
CA SER A 223 -14.00 -7.51 0.07
C SER A 223 -15.33 -8.16 0.44
N ILE A 224 -15.55 -9.41 0.04
CA ILE A 224 -16.81 -10.16 0.30
C ILE A 224 -17.07 -10.39 1.79
N THR A 225 -16.06 -10.16 2.62
CA THR A 225 -16.11 -10.35 4.08
C THR A 225 -16.71 -9.14 4.82
N LYS A 226 -16.80 -7.97 4.17
CA LYS A 226 -17.27 -6.73 4.82
C LYS A 226 -18.79 -6.69 4.91
N PRO A 227 -19.38 -6.68 6.12
CA PRO A 227 -20.80 -6.41 6.25
C PRO A 227 -21.07 -4.95 5.87
N ALA A 228 -22.12 -4.72 5.06
CA ALA A 228 -22.64 -3.38 4.87
C ALA A 228 -23.26 -2.90 6.19
N VAL A 229 -22.65 -1.89 6.82
CA VAL A 229 -23.16 -1.28 8.05
C VAL A 229 -23.85 0.02 7.64
N ASP A 230 -25.17 0.07 7.77
CA ASP A 230 -25.94 1.27 7.46
C ASP A 230 -25.95 2.27 8.62
N GLN A 231 -26.35 3.52 8.34
CA GLN A 231 -26.39 4.58 9.34
C GLN A 231 -27.30 4.21 10.54
N ALA A 232 -28.42 3.52 10.28
CA ALA A 232 -29.33 3.09 11.35
C ALA A 232 -28.65 2.12 12.32
N THR A 233 -27.81 1.23 11.81
CA THR A 233 -26.98 0.33 12.62
C THR A 233 -25.95 1.09 13.45
N VAL A 234 -25.26 2.06 12.85
CA VAL A 234 -24.31 2.92 13.57
C VAL A 234 -25.01 3.67 14.70
N ASP A 235 -26.17 4.28 14.42
CA ASP A 235 -26.97 5.03 15.41
C ASP A 235 -27.41 4.12 16.56
N ALA A 236 -27.82 2.87 16.26
CA ALA A 236 -28.22 1.90 17.27
C ALA A 236 -27.05 1.48 18.16
N LEU A 237 -25.88 1.21 17.58
CA LEU A 237 -24.66 0.87 18.31
C LEU A 237 -24.20 2.03 19.19
N VAL A 238 -24.13 3.25 18.64
CA VAL A 238 -23.74 4.45 19.37
C VAL A 238 -24.71 4.73 20.52
N THR A 239 -26.01 4.61 20.28
CA THR A 239 -27.03 4.78 21.33
C THR A 239 -26.90 3.72 22.43
N ALA A 240 -26.63 2.48 22.07
CA ALA A 240 -26.49 1.39 23.03
C ALA A 240 -25.22 1.53 23.90
N VAL A 241 -24.12 1.99 23.32
CA VAL A 241 -22.82 2.11 23.99
C VAL A 241 -22.67 3.42 24.77
N PHE A 242 -23.04 4.54 24.16
CA PHE A 242 -22.80 5.89 24.70
C PHE A 242 -24.07 6.58 25.21
N GLY A 243 -25.24 5.95 25.03
CA GLY A 243 -26.54 6.47 25.46
C GLY A 243 -27.24 7.35 24.42
N PRO A 244 -28.54 7.67 24.63
CA PRO A 244 -29.40 8.31 23.63
C PRO A 244 -29.07 9.78 23.34
N GLY A 245 -28.19 10.41 24.13
CA GLY A 245 -27.75 11.79 23.91
C GLY A 245 -26.53 11.94 22.99
N ALA A 246 -25.91 10.83 22.58
CA ALA A 246 -24.65 10.79 21.85
C ALA A 246 -24.83 10.54 20.35
N LEU A 247 -25.91 11.03 19.73
CA LEU A 247 -26.19 10.80 18.30
C LEU A 247 -24.97 11.20 17.43
N PRO A 248 -24.59 10.39 16.44
CA PRO A 248 -23.43 10.69 15.61
C PRO A 248 -23.68 11.97 14.79
N ALA A 249 -22.65 12.80 14.63
CA ALA A 249 -22.69 13.89 13.68
C ALA A 249 -22.86 13.34 12.24
N PRO A 250 -23.56 14.05 11.33
CA PRO A 250 -23.72 13.59 9.96
C PRO A 250 -22.35 13.48 9.26
N GLY A 251 -22.06 12.31 8.69
CA GLY A 251 -20.83 12.06 7.92
C GLY A 251 -19.98 10.90 8.46
N VAL A 252 -20.55 9.69 8.55
CA VAL A 252 -19.75 8.49 8.83
C VAL A 252 -18.78 8.26 7.67
N GLU A 253 -17.48 8.33 7.95
CA GLU A 253 -16.44 8.04 6.96
C GLU A 253 -16.05 6.57 7.03
N ALA A 254 -16.26 5.84 5.94
CA ALA A 254 -15.67 4.53 5.78
C ALA A 254 -14.16 4.68 5.62
N THR A 255 -13.39 4.11 6.53
CA THR A 255 -11.94 4.08 6.42
C THR A 255 -11.49 2.79 5.75
N GLU A 256 -10.24 2.76 5.30
CA GLU A 256 -9.65 1.57 4.71
C GLU A 256 -9.44 0.47 5.76
N GLY A 257 -9.58 -0.78 5.32
CA GLY A 257 -9.46 -2.02 6.10
C GLY A 257 -9.82 -3.17 5.15
N SER A 258 -9.15 -4.31 5.22
CA SER A 258 -9.33 -5.41 4.24
C SER A 258 -10.33 -6.47 4.72
N TYR A 259 -10.46 -6.66 6.03
CA TYR A 259 -11.31 -7.67 6.68
C TYR A 259 -12.55 -7.10 7.38
N ASN A 260 -12.36 -6.18 8.33
CA ASN A 260 -13.44 -5.57 9.09
C ASN A 260 -14.08 -4.37 8.33
N THR A 261 -15.34 -4.07 8.62
CA THR A 261 -15.90 -2.75 8.28
C THR A 261 -15.44 -1.75 9.33
N VAL A 262 -14.65 -0.75 8.90
CA VAL A 262 -14.08 0.28 9.77
C VAL A 262 -14.71 1.63 9.46
N LEU A 263 -15.29 2.26 10.47
CA LEU A 263 -16.03 3.51 10.37
C LEU A 263 -15.49 4.53 11.38
N ARG A 264 -15.16 5.74 10.93
CA ARG A 264 -14.92 6.86 11.83
C ARG A 264 -16.27 7.48 12.22
N VAL A 265 -16.50 7.59 13.53
CA VAL A 265 -17.76 8.09 14.10
C VAL A 265 -17.44 9.21 15.09
N THR A 266 -17.92 10.41 14.78
CA THR A 266 -17.84 11.58 15.66
C THR A 266 -19.12 11.68 16.48
N LEU A 267 -18.99 11.58 17.80
CA LEU A 267 -20.12 11.71 18.73
C LEU A 267 -20.56 13.17 18.86
N ALA A 268 -21.78 13.38 19.38
CA ALA A 268 -22.36 14.72 19.55
C ALA A 268 -21.52 15.69 20.42
N ASP A 269 -20.70 15.16 21.31
CA ASP A 269 -19.79 15.92 22.18
C ASP A 269 -18.43 16.23 21.52
N GLY A 270 -18.23 15.79 20.27
CA GLY A 270 -17.00 15.97 19.51
C GLY A 270 -15.97 14.86 19.69
N LEU A 271 -16.25 13.82 20.48
CA LEU A 271 -15.34 12.67 20.60
C LEU A 271 -15.28 11.90 19.27
N GLU A 272 -14.08 11.77 18.71
CA GLU A 272 -13.83 10.92 17.55
C GLU A 272 -13.56 9.47 17.97
N THR A 273 -14.29 8.54 17.37
CA THR A 273 -14.18 7.11 17.61
C THR A 273 -13.99 6.34 16.31
N VAL A 274 -13.43 5.14 16.41
CA VAL A 274 -13.33 4.18 15.32
C VAL A 274 -14.18 2.97 15.70
N LEU A 275 -15.22 2.71 14.91
CA LEU A 275 -16.06 1.52 15.02
C LEU A 275 -15.55 0.47 14.03
N LYS A 276 -15.17 -0.70 14.56
CA LYS A 276 -14.92 -1.91 13.77
C LYS A 276 -16.06 -2.90 13.97
N VAL A 277 -16.55 -3.46 12.86
CA VAL A 277 -17.56 -4.53 12.87
C VAL A 277 -17.00 -5.75 12.15
N ALA A 278 -17.02 -6.89 12.83
CA ALA A 278 -16.52 -8.15 12.30
C ALA A 278 -17.40 -8.68 11.16
N PRO A 279 -16.83 -9.45 10.23
CA PRO A 279 -17.61 -10.24 9.28
C PRO A 279 -18.71 -11.08 9.95
N ALA A 280 -19.76 -11.40 9.19
CA ALA A 280 -20.78 -12.32 9.67
C ALA A 280 -20.15 -13.69 10.04
N PRO A 281 -20.68 -14.41 11.05
CA PRO A 281 -20.05 -15.63 11.55
C PRO A 281 -19.90 -16.76 10.50
N ASP A 282 -20.73 -16.74 9.46
CA ASP A 282 -20.75 -17.71 8.36
C ASP A 282 -19.86 -17.32 7.17
N THR A 283 -19.24 -16.14 7.20
CA THR A 283 -18.24 -15.72 6.22
C THR A 283 -17.04 -16.67 6.24
N PRO A 284 -16.51 -17.11 5.09
CA PRO A 284 -15.27 -17.88 5.05
C PRO A 284 -14.11 -17.11 5.70
N GLN A 285 -13.41 -17.77 6.62
CA GLN A 285 -12.29 -17.21 7.40
C GLN A 285 -11.11 -18.17 7.35
N LEU A 286 -9.90 -17.64 7.60
CA LEU A 286 -8.77 -18.45 8.01
C LEU A 286 -8.94 -18.88 9.46
N THR A 287 -8.34 -19.99 9.84
CA THR A 287 -8.48 -20.58 11.19
C THR A 287 -8.04 -19.60 12.28
N TYR A 288 -6.98 -18.82 12.02
CA TYR A 288 -6.52 -17.80 12.96
C TYR A 288 -7.43 -16.56 13.00
N GLU A 289 -8.32 -16.33 12.04
CA GLU A 289 -9.19 -15.14 12.02
C GLU A 289 -10.44 -15.30 12.89
N ALA A 290 -10.61 -16.46 13.53
CA ALA A 290 -11.71 -16.70 14.45
C ALA A 290 -11.71 -15.67 15.59
N ASP A 291 -12.86 -15.01 15.79
CA ASP A 291 -13.07 -14.00 16.84
C ASP A 291 -12.04 -12.84 16.81
N ILE A 292 -11.60 -12.43 15.62
CA ILE A 292 -10.47 -11.50 15.41
C ILE A 292 -10.56 -10.18 16.21
N LEU A 293 -11.75 -9.60 16.37
CA LEU A 293 -11.92 -8.35 17.12
C LEU A 293 -11.70 -8.52 18.62
N ARG A 294 -11.78 -9.74 19.14
CA ARG A 294 -11.42 -10.04 20.53
C ARG A 294 -9.92 -9.98 20.74
N THR A 295 -9.14 -10.41 19.74
CA THR A 295 -7.67 -10.28 19.72
C THR A 295 -7.26 -8.83 19.71
N GLU A 296 -7.86 -8.01 18.83
CA GLU A 296 -7.56 -6.57 18.78
C GLU A 296 -7.98 -5.86 20.09
N SER A 297 -9.16 -6.18 20.64
CA SER A 297 -9.59 -5.66 21.94
C SER A 297 -8.64 -6.04 23.07
N LEU A 298 -8.15 -7.29 23.10
CA LEU A 298 -7.16 -7.74 24.08
C LEU A 298 -5.87 -6.94 23.92
N PHE A 299 -5.36 -6.83 22.70
CA PHE A 299 -4.11 -6.12 22.42
C PHE A 299 -4.16 -4.68 22.94
N PHE A 300 -5.19 -3.90 22.59
CA PHE A 300 -5.28 -2.51 23.03
C PHE A 300 -5.61 -2.36 24.52
N THR A 301 -6.32 -3.32 25.12
CA THR A 301 -6.50 -3.35 26.57
C THR A 301 -5.16 -3.54 27.29
N ARG A 302 -4.30 -4.44 26.78
CA ARG A 302 -2.98 -4.70 27.32
C ARG A 302 -1.99 -3.56 27.05
N ALA A 303 -2.00 -2.99 25.85
CA ALA A 303 -1.15 -1.86 25.49
C ALA A 303 -1.41 -0.64 26.38
N ALA A 304 -2.66 -0.44 26.82
CA ALA A 304 -3.02 0.63 27.75
C ALA A 304 -2.43 0.46 29.17
N GLU A 305 -1.87 -0.71 29.53
CA GLU A 305 -1.13 -0.92 30.78
C GLU A 305 0.26 -0.27 30.75
N VAL A 306 0.76 0.11 29.57
CA VAL A 306 2.05 0.78 29.41
C VAL A 306 1.83 2.28 29.21
N ASP A 307 2.27 3.06 30.19
CA ASP A 307 2.10 4.51 30.20
C ASP A 307 2.75 5.17 28.96
N GLY A 308 1.96 6.00 28.27
CA GLY A 308 2.45 6.82 27.16
C GLY A 308 2.58 6.09 25.82
N LEU A 309 2.16 4.82 25.71
CA LEU A 309 2.09 4.14 24.42
C LEU A 309 1.03 4.78 23.51
N PRO A 310 1.39 5.23 22.28
CA PRO A 310 0.44 5.81 21.35
C PRO A 310 -0.35 4.70 20.66
N THR A 311 -1.40 4.21 21.32
CA THR A 311 -2.31 3.20 20.78
C THR A 311 -3.76 3.63 20.98
N PRO A 312 -4.69 3.16 20.13
CA PRO A 312 -6.11 3.28 20.41
C PRO A 312 -6.47 2.71 21.77
N ARG A 313 -7.39 3.35 22.48
CA ARG A 313 -7.99 2.82 23.70
C ARG A 313 -9.33 2.17 23.39
N VAL A 314 -9.59 1.02 23.98
CA VAL A 314 -10.90 0.37 23.92
C VAL A 314 -11.93 1.20 24.68
N LEU A 315 -12.96 1.68 23.96
CA LEU A 315 -14.09 2.40 24.54
C LEU A 315 -15.22 1.45 24.92
N SER A 316 -15.51 0.49 24.05
CA SER A 316 -16.51 -0.56 24.27
C SER A 316 -16.32 -1.69 23.27
N SER A 317 -16.76 -2.89 23.63
CA SER A 317 -16.90 -4.02 22.72
C SER A 317 -18.28 -4.65 22.87
N GLY A 318 -18.70 -5.41 21.87
CA GLY A 318 -19.89 -6.27 21.96
C GLY A 318 -19.62 -7.59 21.27
N PHE A 319 -19.48 -8.64 22.08
CA PHE A 319 -19.06 -9.97 21.64
C PHE A 319 -20.17 -11.02 21.85
N GLU A 320 -21.22 -10.65 22.56
CA GLU A 320 -22.41 -11.46 22.84
C GLU A 320 -23.42 -11.40 21.69
N ARG A 321 -23.18 -10.56 20.68
CA ARG A 321 -24.01 -10.41 19.47
C ARG A 321 -25.49 -10.09 19.77
N LEU A 322 -25.71 -9.28 20.81
CA LEU A 322 -27.06 -8.88 21.25
C LEU A 322 -27.66 -7.75 20.41
N ILE A 323 -26.82 -6.86 19.90
CA ILE A 323 -27.22 -5.68 19.11
C ILE A 323 -27.08 -5.97 17.61
N LEU A 324 -26.02 -6.70 17.24
CA LEU A 324 -25.74 -7.15 15.88
C LEU A 324 -25.38 -8.63 15.86
N PRO A 325 -25.63 -9.34 14.76
CA PRO A 325 -25.18 -10.72 14.59
C PRO A 325 -23.65 -10.87 14.42
N SER A 326 -22.90 -9.77 14.56
CA SER A 326 -21.44 -9.70 14.45
C SER A 326 -20.83 -9.08 15.70
N ASP A 327 -19.59 -9.42 15.98
CA ASP A 327 -18.78 -8.75 17.00
C ASP A 327 -18.49 -7.30 16.56
N PHE A 328 -18.44 -6.36 17.51
CA PHE A 328 -18.03 -4.99 17.25
C PHE A 328 -17.07 -4.45 18.32
N LEU A 329 -16.26 -3.47 17.93
CA LEU A 329 -15.27 -2.83 18.78
C LEU A 329 -15.26 -1.31 18.52
N PHE A 330 -15.43 -0.52 19.57
CA PHE A 330 -15.21 0.92 19.55
C PHE A 330 -13.84 1.24 20.16
N LEU A 331 -13.05 1.98 19.39
CA LEU A 331 -11.73 2.48 19.78
C LEU A 331 -11.71 4.01 19.74
N THR A 332 -10.81 4.64 20.49
CA THR A 332 -10.48 6.05 20.27
C THR A 332 -9.77 6.23 18.93
N ALA A 333 -10.08 7.29 18.18
CA ALA A 333 -9.23 7.68 17.07
C ALA A 333 -7.83 8.10 17.57
N VAL A 334 -6.79 7.73 16.84
CA VAL A 334 -5.42 8.22 17.08
C VAL A 334 -5.03 9.20 15.96
N PRO A 335 -4.25 10.26 16.29
CA PRO A 335 -3.91 11.30 15.32
C PRO A 335 -2.86 10.80 14.33
N GLY A 336 -2.92 11.32 13.10
CA GLY A 336 -1.86 11.15 12.11
C GLY A 336 -2.32 10.58 10.78
N ARG A 337 -1.36 10.46 9.86
CA ARG A 337 -1.52 9.82 8.55
C ARG A 337 -0.61 8.58 8.49
N PRO A 338 -0.99 7.51 7.77
CA PRO A 338 -0.14 6.33 7.59
C PRO A 338 1.27 6.67 7.08
N LEU A 339 2.29 6.00 7.62
CA LEU A 339 3.70 6.26 7.29
C LEU A 339 4.02 5.92 5.84
N ASP A 340 3.42 4.87 5.28
CA ASP A 340 3.59 4.48 3.87
C ASP A 340 3.21 5.62 2.92
N ARG A 341 2.17 6.38 3.27
CA ARG A 341 1.71 7.56 2.53
C ARG A 341 2.54 8.82 2.75
N LEU A 342 3.22 8.91 3.89
CA LEU A 342 4.05 10.06 4.26
C LEU A 342 5.52 9.89 3.88
N ARG A 343 5.97 8.66 3.58
CA ARG A 343 7.39 8.35 3.38
C ARG A 343 8.07 9.23 2.34
N GLY A 344 7.37 9.63 1.27
CA GLY A 344 7.88 10.56 0.24
C GLY A 344 7.88 12.03 0.65
N GLU A 345 7.14 12.41 1.70
CA GLU A 345 7.05 13.78 2.24
C GLU A 345 8.08 14.04 3.35
N LEU A 346 8.58 12.98 4.01
CA LEU A 346 9.51 13.07 5.14
C LEU A 346 10.96 13.21 4.67
N SER A 347 11.70 14.15 5.26
CA SER A 347 13.16 14.18 5.11
C SER A 347 13.80 12.95 5.76
N PRO A 348 15.04 12.57 5.36
CA PRO A 348 15.74 11.43 5.97
C PRO A 348 15.84 11.50 7.49
N SER A 349 16.06 12.69 8.05
CA SER A 349 16.12 12.89 9.50
C SER A 349 14.77 12.70 10.19
N GLU A 350 13.67 13.09 9.54
CA GLU A 350 12.32 12.92 10.09
C GLU A 350 11.90 11.46 10.05
N LEU A 351 12.16 10.77 8.93
CA LEU A 351 11.93 9.33 8.84
C LEU A 351 12.75 8.57 9.90
N ALA A 352 14.03 8.93 10.07
CA ALA A 352 14.88 8.35 11.11
C ALA A 352 14.34 8.59 12.53
N ALA A 353 13.72 9.74 12.80
CA ALA A 353 13.07 10.02 14.08
C ALA A 353 11.83 9.13 14.28
N VAL A 354 10.97 9.03 13.26
CA VAL A 354 9.77 8.17 13.29
C VAL A 354 10.15 6.69 13.49
N ARG A 355 11.17 6.18 12.79
CA ARG A 355 11.63 4.79 12.96
C ARG A 355 12.20 4.55 14.36
N ARG A 356 12.97 5.50 14.93
CA ARG A 356 13.44 5.41 16.33
C ARG A 356 12.28 5.37 17.33
N ASP A 357 11.25 6.19 17.14
CA ASP A 357 10.06 6.14 18.01
C ASP A 357 9.34 4.80 17.91
N LEU A 358 9.15 4.30 16.68
CA LEU A 358 8.54 2.99 16.44
C LEU A 358 9.32 1.88 17.13
N GLY A 359 10.66 1.92 17.09
CA GLY A 359 11.52 1.02 17.85
C GLY A 359 11.22 1.03 19.35
N ARG A 360 11.10 2.23 19.95
CA ARG A 360 10.78 2.37 21.38
C ARG A 360 9.39 1.83 21.72
N ILE A 361 8.41 2.08 20.86
CA ILE A 361 7.02 1.63 21.02
C ILE A 361 6.97 0.10 21.02
N VAL A 362 7.58 -0.54 20.02
CA VAL A 362 7.60 -2.00 19.90
C VAL A 362 8.35 -2.65 21.06
N ALA A 363 9.49 -2.09 21.47
CA ALA A 363 10.21 -2.59 22.66
C ALA A 363 9.37 -2.47 23.94
N SER A 364 8.58 -1.41 24.07
CA SER A 364 7.69 -1.20 25.23
C SER A 364 6.51 -2.18 25.21
N LEU A 365 5.91 -2.46 24.04
CA LEU A 365 4.90 -3.51 23.89
C LEU A 365 5.45 -4.89 24.29
N HIS A 366 6.69 -5.20 23.91
CA HIS A 366 7.34 -6.46 24.25
C HIS A 366 7.68 -6.62 25.75
N THR A 367 7.42 -5.62 26.58
CA THR A 367 7.48 -5.77 28.06
C THR A 367 6.21 -6.39 28.65
N LEU A 368 5.12 -6.44 27.88
CA LEU A 368 3.89 -7.11 28.27
C LEU A 368 4.05 -8.61 28.06
N HIS A 369 3.81 -9.39 29.12
CA HIS A 369 3.96 -10.84 29.09
C HIS A 369 2.60 -11.54 29.22
N GLY A 370 2.45 -12.64 28.48
CA GLY A 370 1.29 -13.52 28.54
C GLY A 370 1.50 -14.68 29.51
N ASP A 371 0.41 -15.40 29.83
CA ASP A 371 0.49 -16.64 30.61
C ASP A 371 0.71 -17.88 29.73
N ALA A 372 0.51 -17.74 28.42
CA ALA A 372 0.64 -18.82 27.43
C ALA A 372 1.05 -18.25 26.07
N PHE A 373 1.59 -19.12 25.21
CA PHE A 373 1.97 -18.81 23.84
C PHE A 373 0.83 -19.05 22.85
N GLY A 374 0.87 -18.30 21.74
CA GLY A 374 -0.02 -18.44 20.59
C GLY A 374 -1.10 -17.36 20.52
N TYR A 375 -2.01 -17.55 19.57
CA TYR A 375 -3.16 -16.68 19.38
C TYR A 375 -4.14 -16.76 20.59
N PRO A 376 -4.71 -15.63 21.04
CA PRO A 376 -5.63 -15.59 22.18
C PRO A 376 -6.88 -16.49 22.05
N GLN A 377 -7.36 -16.68 20.83
CA GLN A 377 -8.52 -17.49 20.46
C GLN A 377 -8.19 -18.98 20.29
N ALA A 378 -6.91 -19.34 20.23
CA ALA A 378 -6.46 -20.71 20.08
C ALA A 378 -6.28 -21.39 21.45
N ALA A 379 -6.09 -22.71 21.43
CA ALA A 379 -5.73 -23.43 22.65
C ALA A 379 -4.37 -22.91 23.19
N PRO A 380 -4.26 -22.58 24.48
CA PRO A 380 -3.03 -22.06 25.05
C PRO A 380 -1.92 -23.12 24.98
N SER A 381 -0.71 -22.68 24.62
CA SER A 381 0.49 -23.52 24.65
C SER A 381 1.47 -23.06 25.72
N ALA A 382 2.09 -24.00 26.42
CA ALA A 382 3.13 -23.70 27.40
C ALA A 382 4.50 -23.35 26.76
N GLY A 383 4.69 -23.68 25.47
CA GLY A 383 5.94 -23.43 24.76
C GLY A 383 5.71 -22.84 23.38
N TRP A 384 6.61 -21.94 22.97
CA TRP A 384 6.52 -21.27 21.66
C TRP A 384 6.66 -22.24 20.49
N ARG A 385 7.51 -23.27 20.62
CA ARG A 385 7.67 -24.32 19.60
C ARG A 385 6.32 -24.94 19.20
N ASP A 386 5.55 -25.41 20.18
CA ASP A 386 4.29 -26.10 19.94
C ASP A 386 3.20 -25.14 19.45
N ALA A 387 3.19 -23.90 19.97
CA ALA A 387 2.28 -22.84 19.52
C ALA A 387 2.49 -22.53 18.03
N PHE A 388 3.74 -22.24 17.66
CA PHE A 388 4.09 -21.90 16.29
C PHE A 388 3.90 -23.07 15.33
N ALA A 389 4.22 -24.30 15.74
CA ALA A 389 3.93 -25.50 14.95
C ALA A 389 2.43 -25.60 14.65
N GLY A 390 1.58 -25.38 15.65
CA GLY A 390 0.12 -25.35 15.48
C GLY A 390 -0.34 -24.24 14.52
N MET A 391 0.21 -23.04 14.64
CA MET A 391 -0.10 -21.91 13.75
C MET A 391 0.29 -22.20 12.29
N ALA A 392 1.52 -22.70 12.07
CA ALA A 392 2.01 -23.08 10.76
C ALA A 392 1.19 -24.23 10.15
N ASP A 393 0.82 -25.22 10.95
CA ASP A 393 0.00 -26.33 10.51
C ASP A 393 -1.41 -25.88 10.13
N ALA A 394 -2.00 -24.93 10.88
CA ALA A 394 -3.31 -24.36 10.62
C ALA A 394 -3.35 -23.59 9.30
N ILE A 395 -2.39 -22.70 9.03
CA ILE A 395 -2.40 -21.92 7.78
C ILE A 395 -2.15 -22.80 6.54
N LEU A 396 -1.31 -23.83 6.67
CA LEU A 396 -1.12 -24.80 5.58
C LEU A 396 -2.39 -25.64 5.35
N ALA A 397 -3.08 -26.03 6.42
CA ALA A 397 -4.36 -26.73 6.31
C ALA A 397 -5.45 -25.83 5.69
N ASP A 398 -5.44 -24.53 5.97
CA ASP A 398 -6.33 -23.56 5.32
C ASP A 398 -6.04 -23.42 3.83
N ALA A 399 -4.77 -23.37 3.44
CA ALA A 399 -4.37 -23.37 2.03
C ALA A 399 -4.87 -24.62 1.30
N ASP A 400 -4.70 -25.81 1.89
CA ASP A 400 -5.20 -27.08 1.33
C ASP A 400 -6.74 -27.09 1.27
N ARG A 401 -7.42 -26.65 2.33
CA ARG A 401 -8.89 -26.59 2.44
C ARG A 401 -9.51 -25.65 1.41
N LEU A 402 -8.86 -24.52 1.14
CA LEU A 402 -9.32 -23.48 0.21
C LEU A 402 -8.83 -23.72 -1.22
N GLY A 403 -7.98 -24.73 -1.45
CA GLY A 403 -7.43 -25.03 -2.77
C GLY A 403 -6.45 -23.97 -3.28
N VAL A 404 -5.77 -23.25 -2.39
CA VAL A 404 -4.81 -22.20 -2.73
C VAL A 404 -3.55 -22.82 -3.32
N GLU A 405 -3.19 -22.40 -4.52
CA GLU A 405 -1.96 -22.84 -5.18
C GLU A 405 -0.76 -22.09 -4.59
N LEU A 406 -0.03 -22.70 -3.65
CA LEU A 406 1.19 -22.12 -3.09
C LEU A 406 2.38 -22.26 -4.05
N PRO A 407 3.42 -21.40 -3.97
CA PRO A 407 4.63 -21.52 -4.79
C PRO A 407 5.40 -22.84 -4.58
N ARG A 408 5.20 -23.51 -3.43
CA ARG A 408 5.80 -24.80 -3.09
C ARG A 408 4.74 -25.71 -2.45
N PRO A 409 4.85 -27.04 -2.61
CA PRO A 409 3.91 -27.97 -1.97
C PRO A 409 3.87 -27.78 -0.44
N THR A 410 2.68 -27.86 0.15
CA THR A 410 2.49 -27.69 1.61
C THR A 410 3.36 -28.64 2.43
N GLY A 411 3.58 -29.87 1.95
CA GLY A 411 4.47 -30.85 2.59
C GLY A 411 5.95 -30.43 2.62
N GLU A 412 6.44 -29.76 1.58
CA GLU A 412 7.83 -29.25 1.54
C GLU A 412 8.02 -28.09 2.51
N ILE A 413 7.07 -27.16 2.53
CA ILE A 413 7.07 -26.01 3.44
C ILE A 413 7.01 -26.50 4.90
N ARG A 414 6.09 -27.43 5.19
CA ARG A 414 5.96 -28.06 6.51
C ARG A 414 7.27 -28.73 6.94
N SER A 415 7.92 -29.46 6.04
CA SER A 415 9.21 -30.12 6.31
C SER A 415 10.33 -29.13 6.61
N ALA A 416 10.39 -28.00 5.91
CA ALA A 416 11.39 -26.95 6.15
C ALA A 416 11.18 -26.29 7.52
N LEU A 417 9.94 -25.93 7.87
CA LEU A 417 9.60 -25.38 9.19
C LEU A 417 9.89 -26.38 10.31
N SER A 418 9.45 -27.64 10.14
CA SER A 418 9.61 -28.70 11.15
C SER A 418 11.07 -28.95 11.55
N ARG A 419 12.00 -28.85 10.60
CA ARG A 419 13.44 -29.03 10.85
C ARG A 419 14.05 -27.98 11.77
N ASN A 420 13.42 -26.81 11.88
CA ASN A 420 13.93 -25.66 12.63
C ASN A 420 13.13 -25.39 13.92
N LEU A 421 12.05 -26.13 14.20
CA LEU A 421 11.20 -25.97 15.38
C LEU A 421 11.98 -25.99 16.71
N ALA A 422 13.07 -26.76 16.79
CA ALA A 422 13.90 -26.82 18.00
C ALA A 422 14.64 -25.50 18.33
N LEU A 423 14.70 -24.55 17.41
CA LEU A 423 15.25 -23.21 17.68
C LEU A 423 14.26 -22.35 18.49
N LEU A 424 12.98 -22.70 18.47
CA LEU A 424 11.92 -21.93 19.11
C LEU A 424 11.85 -22.12 20.62
N ASP A 425 12.49 -23.16 21.19
CA ASP A 425 12.53 -23.38 22.65
C ASP A 425 13.39 -22.36 23.39
N ALA A 426 14.24 -21.62 22.66
CA ALA A 426 14.96 -20.49 23.21
C ALA A 426 14.03 -19.30 23.56
N VAL A 427 12.75 -19.35 23.16
CA VAL A 427 11.73 -18.36 23.51
C VAL A 427 10.99 -18.84 24.76
N GLU A 428 11.41 -18.35 25.91
CA GLU A 428 10.86 -18.78 27.21
C GLU A 428 9.74 -17.87 27.71
N THR A 429 9.66 -16.63 27.23
CA THR A 429 8.66 -15.65 27.68
C THR A 429 7.77 -15.24 26.51
N PRO A 430 6.44 -15.46 26.60
CA PRO A 430 5.49 -14.98 25.62
C PRO A 430 5.31 -13.46 25.76
N VAL A 431 5.75 -12.68 24.77
CA VAL A 431 5.51 -11.23 24.74
C VAL A 431 4.34 -10.89 23.84
N LEU A 432 3.71 -9.74 24.05
CA LEU A 432 2.64 -9.26 23.17
C LEU A 432 3.22 -8.80 21.82
N VAL A 433 3.01 -9.59 20.77
CA VAL A 433 3.44 -9.31 19.39
C VAL A 433 2.24 -8.78 18.61
N HIS A 434 2.42 -7.72 17.82
CA HIS A 434 1.36 -7.17 16.97
C HIS A 434 1.18 -7.95 15.67
N PHE A 435 2.29 -8.37 15.06
CA PHE A 435 2.41 -9.18 13.85
C PHE A 435 1.79 -8.59 12.57
N ASP A 436 1.55 -7.28 12.55
CA ASP A 436 1.04 -6.56 11.38
C ASP A 436 1.50 -5.10 11.35
N LEU A 437 2.67 -4.80 11.90
CA LEU A 437 3.25 -3.45 11.97
C LEU A 437 4.02 -3.07 10.71
N TRP A 438 3.38 -3.15 9.55
CA TRP A 438 3.90 -2.53 8.34
C TRP A 438 3.59 -1.02 8.35
N ASP A 439 4.24 -0.24 7.49
CA ASP A 439 4.16 1.23 7.50
C ASP A 439 2.72 1.79 7.40
N GLY A 440 1.78 1.07 6.77
CA GLY A 440 0.37 1.48 6.68
C GLY A 440 -0.36 1.50 8.02
N ASN A 441 0.10 0.70 8.99
CA ASN A 441 -0.47 0.60 10.34
C ASN A 441 0.25 1.49 11.37
N VAL A 442 1.19 2.34 10.90
CA VAL A 442 1.91 3.31 11.72
C VAL A 442 1.45 4.71 11.34
N LEU A 443 0.64 5.35 12.19
CA LEU A 443 0.22 6.73 11.96
C LEU A 443 1.29 7.70 12.46
N VAL A 444 1.60 8.70 11.66
CA VAL A 444 2.57 9.76 11.97
C VAL A 444 1.84 11.09 12.10
N ALA A 445 2.15 11.81 13.17
CA ALA A 445 1.59 13.12 13.49
C ALA A 445 2.72 14.09 13.93
N PRO A 446 2.51 15.41 13.84
CA PRO A 446 3.43 16.37 14.46
C PRO A 446 3.48 16.17 15.98
N GLY A 447 4.67 16.05 16.54
CA GLY A 447 4.91 16.09 17.98
C GLY A 447 4.83 17.51 18.55
N ASP A 448 5.03 17.66 19.86
CA ASP A 448 4.95 18.96 20.56
C ASP A 448 5.92 20.02 20.00
N ASP A 449 7.06 19.59 19.47
CA ASP A 449 8.08 20.42 18.84
C ASP A 449 7.83 20.66 17.33
N GLY A 450 6.69 20.18 16.82
CA GLY A 450 6.30 20.24 15.42
C GLY A 450 6.97 19.21 14.52
N THR A 451 7.88 18.40 15.03
CA THR A 451 8.58 17.39 14.22
C THR A 451 7.75 16.09 14.14
N PRO A 452 7.81 15.35 13.02
CA PRO A 452 7.04 14.12 12.85
C PRO A 452 7.41 13.06 13.90
N ARG A 453 6.40 12.47 14.54
CA ARG A 453 6.48 11.41 15.55
C ARG A 453 5.43 10.35 15.27
N VAL A 454 5.59 9.15 15.82
CA VAL A 454 4.52 8.14 15.76
C VAL A 454 3.33 8.64 16.59
N GLY A 455 2.23 8.94 15.91
CA GLY A 455 0.95 9.35 16.51
C GLY A 455 0.10 8.16 16.97
N GLY A 456 0.29 6.99 16.36
CA GLY A 456 -0.12 5.72 16.95
C GLY A 456 0.07 4.50 16.06
N VAL A 457 0.05 3.32 16.69
CA VAL A 457 0.01 2.03 15.98
C VAL A 457 -1.39 1.43 16.06
N ILE A 458 -1.89 0.93 14.92
CA ILE A 458 -3.27 0.49 14.75
C ILE A 458 -3.33 -0.91 14.13
N ASP A 459 -4.52 -1.50 14.14
CA ASP A 459 -4.84 -2.76 13.45
C ASP A 459 -4.11 -4.01 13.98
N ALA A 460 -4.25 -4.25 15.28
CA ALA A 460 -3.62 -5.36 15.98
C ALA A 460 -4.40 -6.69 15.86
N GLU A 461 -5.05 -6.93 14.73
CA GLU A 461 -5.95 -8.08 14.54
C GLU A 461 -5.19 -9.41 14.43
N ARG A 462 -3.90 -9.36 14.03
CA ARG A 462 -2.99 -10.52 13.95
C ARG A 462 -2.19 -10.75 15.23
N ALA A 463 -2.47 -10.02 16.31
CA ALA A 463 -1.66 -10.08 17.51
C ALA A 463 -1.69 -11.46 18.20
N PHE A 464 -0.57 -11.82 18.83
CA PHE A 464 -0.44 -13.05 19.61
C PHE A 464 0.62 -12.91 20.70
N TRP A 465 0.68 -13.92 21.56
CA TRP A 465 1.70 -14.06 22.59
C TRP A 465 2.85 -14.94 22.10
N GLY A 466 4.03 -14.39 21.86
CA GLY A 466 5.07 -15.09 21.09
C GLY A 466 6.49 -14.57 21.24
N ASP A 467 7.31 -14.86 20.24
CA ASP A 467 8.69 -14.37 20.12
C ASP A 467 8.70 -12.89 19.68
N PRO A 468 9.41 -11.98 20.38
CA PRO A 468 9.54 -10.57 19.95
C PRO A 468 10.06 -10.39 18.53
N TYR A 469 10.89 -11.32 18.02
CA TYR A 469 11.39 -11.24 16.64
C TYR A 469 10.31 -11.47 15.58
N ALA A 470 9.12 -11.93 15.96
CA ALA A 470 8.02 -12.07 15.01
C ALA A 470 7.51 -10.71 14.51
N ASP A 471 7.51 -9.65 15.32
CA ASP A 471 7.10 -8.30 14.86
C ASP A 471 8.03 -7.71 13.79
N PHE A 472 9.29 -8.14 13.79
CA PHE A 472 10.33 -7.60 12.91
C PHE A 472 10.05 -7.91 11.44
N VAL A 473 9.24 -8.95 11.16
CA VAL A 473 8.91 -9.34 9.78
C VAL A 473 7.96 -8.37 9.10
N SER A 474 6.97 -7.82 9.83
CA SER A 474 6.05 -6.82 9.29
C SER A 474 6.69 -5.43 9.24
N LEU A 475 7.58 -5.12 10.20
CA LEU A 475 8.30 -3.84 10.28
C LEU A 475 9.28 -3.61 9.13
N ALA A 476 9.76 -4.70 8.52
CA ALA A 476 10.62 -4.70 7.34
C ALA A 476 10.05 -5.66 6.28
N LEU A 477 8.75 -5.53 5.99
CA LEU A 477 8.06 -6.38 5.01
C LEU A 477 8.79 -6.36 3.66
N PHE A 478 9.26 -7.53 3.20
CA PHE A 478 10.11 -7.72 2.00
C PHE A 478 11.46 -6.99 2.01
N ALA A 479 11.91 -6.50 3.17
CA ALA A 479 13.19 -5.84 3.37
C ALA A 479 14.02 -6.54 4.47
N ASP A 480 15.25 -6.09 4.64
CA ASP A 480 16.11 -6.56 5.73
C ASP A 480 15.97 -5.66 6.95
N ILE A 481 15.42 -6.19 8.05
CA ILE A 481 15.29 -5.44 9.31
C ILE A 481 16.66 -5.02 9.88
N GLU A 482 17.73 -5.75 9.55
CA GLU A 482 19.09 -5.40 10.02
C GLU A 482 19.60 -4.09 9.40
N ALA A 483 19.04 -3.68 8.25
CA ALA A 483 19.37 -2.42 7.59
C ALA A 483 18.66 -1.21 8.22
N ASP A 484 17.61 -1.42 9.04
CA ASP A 484 16.89 -0.35 9.71
C ASP A 484 17.54 0.02 11.05
N THR A 485 18.71 0.65 10.97
CA THR A 485 19.49 1.02 12.16
C THR A 485 18.73 1.98 13.07
N ASP A 486 17.87 2.84 12.51
CA ASP A 486 17.11 3.81 13.28
C ASP A 486 16.04 3.13 14.14
N PHE A 487 15.27 2.20 13.57
CA PHE A 487 14.36 1.37 14.35
C PHE A 487 15.10 0.60 15.44
N LEU A 488 16.21 -0.07 15.08
CA LEU A 488 16.96 -0.90 16.02
C LEU A 488 17.58 -0.09 17.16
N ASP A 489 18.07 1.12 16.88
CA ASP A 489 18.57 2.03 17.91
C ASP A 489 17.45 2.47 18.86
N GLY A 490 16.27 2.78 18.33
CA GLY A 490 15.08 3.07 19.13
C GLY A 490 14.67 1.90 20.02
N TYR A 491 14.62 0.70 19.46
CA TYR A 491 14.27 -0.54 20.16
C TYR A 491 15.24 -0.84 21.31
N ARG A 492 16.54 -0.70 21.08
CA ARG A 492 17.58 -0.91 22.10
C ARG A 492 17.60 0.19 23.16
N ALA A 493 17.24 1.43 22.81
CA ALA A 493 17.30 2.58 23.72
C ALA A 493 16.42 2.43 24.97
N VAL A 494 15.38 1.60 24.91
CA VAL A 494 14.47 1.33 26.04
C VAL A 494 14.56 -0.12 26.54
N GLY A 495 15.66 -0.82 26.22
CA GLY A 495 15.97 -2.15 26.77
C GLY A 495 15.60 -3.33 25.88
N GLY A 496 15.10 -3.10 24.66
CA GLY A 496 14.86 -4.16 23.69
C GLY A 496 16.15 -4.85 23.23
N THR A 497 16.13 -6.18 23.14
CA THR A 497 17.27 -6.97 22.62
C THR A 497 17.07 -7.29 21.15
N ALA A 498 18.02 -6.90 20.30
CA ALA A 498 18.00 -7.17 18.87
C ALA A 498 19.38 -7.63 18.39
N GLU A 499 19.70 -8.89 18.68
CA GLU A 499 20.87 -9.61 18.19
C GLU A 499 20.49 -10.56 17.07
N PHE A 500 21.21 -10.54 15.95
CA PHE A 500 20.91 -11.36 14.78
C PHE A 500 21.94 -12.48 14.67
N THR A 501 21.81 -13.52 15.50
CA THR A 501 22.60 -14.75 15.34
C THR A 501 22.06 -15.58 14.16
N PRO A 502 22.82 -16.58 13.64
CA PRO A 502 22.30 -17.50 12.64
C PRO A 502 20.99 -18.19 13.04
N GLU A 503 20.83 -18.56 14.31
CA GLU A 503 19.61 -19.16 14.86
C GLU A 503 18.45 -18.17 14.86
N VAL A 504 18.68 -16.92 15.30
CA VAL A 504 17.65 -15.86 15.26
C VAL A 504 17.20 -15.59 13.82
N ARG A 505 18.13 -15.49 12.86
CA ARG A 505 17.80 -15.32 11.44
C ARG A 505 16.92 -16.45 10.90
N ARG A 506 17.17 -17.69 11.33
CA ARG A 506 16.31 -18.84 10.98
C ARG A 506 14.92 -18.72 11.61
N ARG A 507 14.79 -18.27 12.86
CA ARG A 507 13.47 -18.00 13.47
C ARG A 507 12.71 -16.91 12.70
N ILE A 508 13.36 -15.80 12.39
CA ILE A 508 12.79 -14.72 11.56
C ILE A 508 12.34 -15.26 10.20
N ALA A 509 13.14 -16.12 9.56
CA ALA A 509 12.75 -16.77 8.30
C ALA A 509 11.50 -17.66 8.46
N MET A 510 11.36 -18.40 9.57
CA MET A 510 10.13 -19.15 9.87
C MET A 510 8.92 -18.21 9.98
N TYR A 511 9.07 -17.07 10.65
CA TYR A 511 8.00 -16.07 10.80
C TYR A 511 7.65 -15.38 9.48
N ARG A 512 8.63 -15.09 8.62
CA ARG A 512 8.39 -14.59 7.25
C ARG A 512 7.64 -15.61 6.40
N VAL A 513 8.08 -16.88 6.42
CA VAL A 513 7.35 -17.98 5.74
C VAL A 513 5.91 -18.03 6.22
N TYR A 514 5.67 -17.95 7.54
CA TYR A 514 4.34 -17.93 8.10
C TYR A 514 3.49 -16.73 7.62
N LEU A 515 4.05 -15.51 7.62
CA LEU A 515 3.38 -14.32 7.10
C LEU A 515 3.07 -14.46 5.59
N TYR A 516 4.00 -14.95 4.79
CA TYR A 516 3.78 -15.20 3.37
C TYR A 516 2.65 -16.21 3.13
N LEU A 517 2.55 -17.25 3.95
CA LEU A 517 1.44 -18.21 3.87
C LEU A 517 0.10 -17.52 4.18
N ILE A 518 0.04 -16.62 5.17
CA ILE A 518 -1.16 -15.81 5.43
C ILE A 518 -1.52 -15.00 4.20
N MET A 519 -0.59 -14.19 3.67
CA MET A 519 -0.83 -13.32 2.52
C MET A 519 -1.30 -14.09 1.28
N LEU A 520 -0.70 -15.25 1.01
CA LEU A 520 -1.09 -16.11 -0.12
C LEU A 520 -2.47 -16.72 0.06
N THR A 521 -2.84 -17.07 1.31
CA THR A 521 -4.05 -17.84 1.59
C THR A 521 -5.27 -16.94 1.81
N GLU A 522 -5.09 -15.76 2.40
CA GLU A 522 -6.19 -14.86 2.75
C GLU A 522 -6.99 -14.40 1.52
N GLY A 523 -6.33 -14.25 0.36
CA GLY A 523 -6.99 -13.88 -0.90
C GLY A 523 -8.17 -14.78 -1.27
N ALA A 524 -8.12 -16.07 -0.92
CA ALA A 524 -9.22 -17.01 -1.15
C ALA A 524 -10.46 -16.73 -0.28
N THR A 525 -10.26 -16.19 0.93
CA THR A 525 -11.36 -15.77 1.82
C THR A 525 -11.87 -14.37 1.49
N ARG A 526 -11.00 -13.50 0.95
CA ARG A 526 -11.31 -12.11 0.58
C ARG A 526 -11.92 -11.98 -0.82
N GLY A 527 -11.95 -13.07 -1.60
CA GLY A 527 -12.53 -13.10 -2.95
C GLY A 527 -11.64 -12.44 -4.00
N TYR A 528 -10.31 -12.55 -3.86
CA TYR A 528 -9.37 -12.01 -4.83
C TYR A 528 -9.57 -12.68 -6.20
N PRO A 529 -9.63 -11.92 -7.32
CA PRO A 529 -9.64 -12.50 -8.64
C PRO A 529 -8.39 -13.37 -8.87
N ASP A 530 -8.52 -14.44 -9.64
CA ASP A 530 -7.42 -15.39 -9.92
C ASP A 530 -6.14 -14.68 -10.42
N GLU A 531 -6.27 -13.64 -11.22
CA GLU A 531 -5.15 -12.83 -11.71
C GLU A 531 -4.40 -12.12 -10.58
N VAL A 532 -5.13 -11.61 -9.58
CA VAL A 532 -4.56 -10.94 -8.40
C VAL A 532 -3.86 -11.99 -7.52
N ALA A 533 -4.51 -13.12 -7.27
CA ALA A 533 -3.92 -14.22 -6.50
C ALA A 533 -2.64 -14.76 -7.18
N ALA A 534 -2.66 -14.93 -8.51
CA ALA A 534 -1.49 -15.35 -9.28
C ALA A 534 -0.36 -14.33 -9.25
N GLY A 535 -0.68 -13.03 -9.34
CA GLY A 535 0.29 -11.95 -9.22
C GLY A 535 0.95 -11.90 -7.84
N LEU A 536 0.16 -12.01 -6.78
CA LEU A 536 0.64 -12.07 -5.39
C LEU A 536 1.56 -13.28 -5.18
N ARG A 537 1.17 -14.44 -5.69
CA ARG A 537 1.96 -15.66 -5.66
C ARG A 537 3.32 -15.49 -6.31
N LYS A 538 3.35 -14.97 -7.54
CA LYS A 538 4.59 -14.73 -8.28
C LYS A 538 5.51 -13.74 -7.56
N TRP A 539 4.93 -12.75 -6.89
CA TRP A 539 5.69 -11.75 -6.14
C TRP A 539 6.33 -12.33 -4.87
N ILE A 540 5.58 -13.12 -4.11
CA ILE A 540 6.05 -13.73 -2.86
C ILE A 540 7.03 -14.88 -3.12
N GLU A 541 6.90 -15.60 -4.24
CA GLU A 541 7.71 -16.78 -4.58
C GLU A 541 9.22 -16.60 -4.34
N PRO A 542 9.92 -15.57 -4.86
CA PRO A 542 11.36 -15.41 -4.64
C PRO A 542 11.72 -15.24 -3.16
N PHE A 543 10.91 -14.52 -2.38
CA PHE A 543 11.15 -14.32 -0.95
C PHE A 543 10.92 -15.61 -0.16
N LEU A 544 9.80 -16.29 -0.43
CA LEU A 544 9.50 -17.59 0.15
C LEU A 544 10.60 -18.62 -0.19
N ALA A 545 11.07 -18.65 -1.44
CA ALA A 545 12.14 -19.55 -1.86
C ALA A 545 13.46 -19.26 -1.13
N GLY A 546 13.82 -17.99 -0.93
CA GLY A 546 15.01 -17.59 -0.17
C GLY A 546 14.95 -18.02 1.29
N ASP A 547 13.82 -17.79 1.96
CA ASP A 547 13.63 -18.22 3.36
C ASP A 547 13.58 -19.76 3.49
N LEU A 548 12.92 -20.45 2.56
CA LEU A 548 12.94 -21.92 2.55
C LEU A 548 14.35 -22.48 2.32
N ALA A 549 15.13 -21.88 1.44
CA ALA A 549 16.53 -22.28 1.22
C ALA A 549 17.33 -22.17 2.53
N LEU A 550 17.25 -21.02 3.21
CA LEU A 550 17.90 -20.78 4.50
C LEU A 550 17.50 -21.82 5.57
N LEU A 551 16.22 -22.22 5.59
CA LEU A 551 15.70 -23.22 6.53
C LEU A 551 16.13 -24.65 6.18
N THR A 552 16.40 -24.94 4.91
CA THR A 552 16.79 -26.28 4.44
C THR A 552 18.28 -26.51 4.37
N ASP A 553 19.08 -25.45 4.28
CA ASP A 553 20.53 -25.55 4.30
C ASP A 553 20.96 -26.19 5.62
N ALA A 554 21.69 -27.30 5.51
CA ALA A 554 22.37 -27.91 6.63
C ALA A 554 23.34 -26.85 7.18
N ALA A 555 23.12 -26.43 8.43
CA ALA A 555 24.00 -25.46 9.09
C ALA A 555 25.46 -25.86 8.89
N ALA A 556 26.25 -24.95 8.30
CA ALA A 556 27.70 -25.09 8.15
C ALA A 556 28.39 -24.98 9.52
#